data_AF-A0A9X1QTC4-F1
#
_entry.id   AF-A0A9X1QTC4-F1
#
_cell.length_a   1.000
_cell.length_b   1.000
_cell.length_c   1.000
_cell.angle_alpha   90.00
_cell.angle_beta   90.00
_cell.angle_gamma   90.00
#
_symmetry.space_group_name_H-M   'P 1'
#
loop_
_entity.id
_entity.type
_entity.pdbx_description
1 polymer ?
#
loop_
_entity_poly.entity_id
_entity_poly.type
_entity_poly.pdbx_seq_one_letter_code
_entity_poly.pdbx_strand_id
1 'polypeptide(L)'
;MTAPVDALVVRPVRAYSASRLSSGELLRLAAAVPDAESTDPVDSALRASLRANAPDLSPAVPSEFSPASAERRYSLALAEGQRIMRGELEDVLERSTLNAKERSALVRHARSHRRRGQRLLGVATAPEGSEEFTLQGFIALAVESRAKAERRASHNPTQWVRVPLWPLSIRILHWLNVFFIVTLSVSGYYIMNPSWLPAPAPIPDGSGYFFGWVRLIHVIAAVGWLAMGAVRVWLWIFSRHKQLRWRAMWPLDSRESFRGLWGTIRHYAFLDREGPLYITHNPLQQLSYTGLYALCIIQMGTGLALYGLSNQYSGFWRVLSFPVHWIGVPDTRLIHALLMYVIWAFVIIHIYLAVRADTLERHGGVSSMINGAVWLRRGAQPLDGPRID
;
A
#
# COMPACT_ATOMS: atom_id res chain seq x y z
N MET A 1 40.01 -29.64 8.91
CA MET A 1 39.60 -28.28 9.31
C MET A 1 38.15 -28.37 9.78
N THR A 2 37.93 -28.38 11.09
CA THR A 2 36.59 -28.37 11.69
C THR A 2 35.91 -27.05 11.36
N ALA A 3 34.72 -27.09 10.75
CA ALA A 3 33.92 -25.88 10.51
C ALA A 3 33.73 -25.12 11.83
N PRO A 4 33.82 -23.78 11.86
CA PRO A 4 33.58 -23.02 13.08
C PRO A 4 32.18 -23.33 13.58
N VAL A 5 32.07 -23.78 14.84
CA VAL A 5 30.80 -24.03 15.51
C VAL A 5 30.02 -22.72 15.48
N ASP A 6 28.86 -22.71 14.83
CA ASP A 6 27.99 -21.54 14.70
C ASP A 6 27.64 -21.04 16.11
N ALA A 7 28.17 -19.88 16.50
CA ALA A 7 28.03 -19.36 17.85
C ALA A 7 26.55 -19.17 18.20
N LEU A 8 26.15 -19.61 19.40
CA LEU A 8 24.80 -19.37 19.89
C LEU A 8 24.64 -17.92 20.33
N VAL A 9 23.55 -17.28 19.93
CA VAL A 9 23.21 -15.91 20.28
C VAL A 9 21.82 -15.84 20.91
N VAL A 10 21.62 -14.86 21.79
CA VAL A 10 20.31 -14.53 22.33
C VAL A 10 19.60 -13.59 21.36
N ARG A 11 18.32 -13.83 21.08
CA ARG A 11 17.50 -12.95 20.26
C ARG A 11 16.16 -12.64 20.94
N PRO A 12 15.81 -11.34 21.10
CA PRO A 12 14.45 -10.91 21.38
C PRO A 12 13.53 -11.32 20.23
N VAL A 13 12.62 -12.25 20.52
CA VAL A 13 11.67 -12.79 19.55
C VAL A 13 10.53 -11.83 19.33
N ARG A 14 9.92 -11.37 20.43
CA ARG A 14 8.77 -10.48 20.42
C ARG A 14 8.60 -9.84 21.80
N ALA A 15 8.22 -8.57 21.79
CA ALA A 15 7.80 -7.83 22.97
C ALA A 15 6.27 -7.79 23.04
N TYR A 16 5.70 -8.14 24.19
CA TYR A 16 4.27 -8.10 24.46
C TYR A 16 4.01 -7.06 25.55
N SER A 17 3.37 -5.96 25.16
CA SER A 17 2.95 -4.93 26.10
C SER A 17 1.65 -5.35 26.79
N ALA A 18 1.63 -5.20 28.11
CA ALA A 18 0.44 -5.32 28.95
C ALA A 18 -0.26 -3.96 29.13
N SER A 19 0.48 -2.87 28.96
CA SER A 19 0.04 -1.50 29.16
C SER A 19 -0.15 -0.76 27.83
N ARG A 20 -0.35 0.56 27.89
CA ARG A 20 -0.42 1.43 26.70
C ARG A 20 0.93 1.64 26.01
N LEU A 21 2.02 1.07 26.52
CA LEU A 21 3.34 1.22 25.91
C LEU A 21 3.43 0.48 24.58
N SER A 22 4.13 1.10 23.63
CA SER A 22 4.54 0.45 22.38
C SER A 22 5.58 -0.65 22.64
N SER A 23 5.71 -1.59 21.70
CA SER A 23 6.75 -2.63 21.76
C SER A 23 8.18 -2.03 21.78
N GLY A 24 8.37 -0.87 21.16
CA GLY A 24 9.64 -0.13 21.17
C GLY A 24 9.96 0.46 22.54
N GLU A 25 8.99 1.10 23.21
CA GLU A 25 9.16 1.61 24.57
C GLU A 25 9.40 0.48 25.56
N LEU A 26 8.72 -0.66 25.42
CA LEU A 26 8.98 -1.83 26.27
C LEU A 26 10.40 -2.37 26.08
N LEU A 27 10.91 -2.42 24.84
CA LEU A 27 12.31 -2.76 24.55
C LEU A 27 13.28 -1.72 25.12
N ARG A 28 12.91 -0.43 25.08
CA ARG A 28 13.71 0.68 25.61
C ARG A 28 13.89 0.55 27.12
N LEU A 29 12.81 0.28 27.85
CA LEU A 29 12.83 0.03 29.29
C LEU A 29 13.62 -1.24 29.63
N ALA A 30 13.46 -2.31 28.84
CA ALA A 30 14.25 -3.52 29.05
C ALA A 30 15.75 -3.32 28.81
N ALA A 31 16.13 -2.45 27.88
CA ALA A 31 17.52 -2.14 27.56
C ALA A 31 18.17 -1.14 28.54
N ALA A 32 17.48 -0.76 29.62
CA ALA A 32 17.97 0.18 30.63
C ALA A 32 19.05 -0.43 31.52
N VAL A 33 20.31 -0.30 31.09
CA VAL A 33 21.50 -0.85 31.76
C VAL A 33 22.60 0.22 31.74
N PRO A 34 23.36 0.41 32.83
CA PRO A 34 24.31 1.51 33.00
C PRO A 34 25.43 1.51 31.97
N ASP A 35 26.07 0.36 31.74
CA ASP A 35 27.22 0.29 30.83
C ASP A 35 26.80 0.10 29.39
N ALA A 36 27.16 1.02 28.51
CA ALA A 36 26.97 0.90 27.06
C ALA A 36 27.62 -0.38 26.47
N GLU A 37 28.57 -0.97 27.19
CA GLU A 37 29.33 -2.18 26.85
C GLU A 37 29.12 -3.33 27.85
N SER A 38 27.91 -3.49 28.41
CA SER A 38 27.55 -4.69 29.19
C SER A 38 27.94 -5.97 28.45
N THR A 39 28.63 -6.87 29.14
CA THR A 39 29.07 -8.17 28.63
C THR A 39 27.96 -9.22 28.61
N ASP A 40 26.76 -8.90 29.14
CA ASP A 40 25.61 -9.79 29.13
C ASP A 40 25.06 -9.96 27.68
N PRO A 41 24.97 -11.19 27.16
CA PRO A 41 24.39 -11.45 25.84
C PRO A 41 22.92 -11.00 25.71
N VAL A 42 22.17 -10.93 26.80
CA VAL A 42 20.79 -10.43 26.80
C VAL A 42 20.76 -8.91 26.59
N ASP A 43 21.66 -8.17 27.24
CA ASP A 43 21.70 -6.70 27.14
C ASP A 43 22.11 -6.24 25.75
N SER A 44 23.16 -6.85 25.20
CA SER A 44 23.59 -6.62 23.83
C SER A 44 22.49 -6.94 22.82
N ALA A 45 21.76 -8.05 23.02
CA ALA A 45 20.66 -8.44 22.13
C ALA A 45 19.44 -7.52 22.23
N LEU A 46 19.09 -7.03 23.43
CA LEU A 46 18.02 -6.05 23.63
C LEU A 46 18.34 -4.72 22.97
N ARG A 47 19.56 -4.21 23.14
CA ARG A 47 20.01 -2.97 22.49
C ARG A 47 20.06 -3.09 20.97
N ALA A 48 20.59 -4.20 20.46
CA ALA A 48 20.56 -4.48 19.02
C ALA A 48 19.12 -4.54 18.48
N SER A 49 18.21 -5.20 19.22
CA SER A 49 16.79 -5.25 18.88
C SER A 49 16.11 -3.88 18.95
N LEU A 50 16.47 -3.02 19.91
CA LEU A 50 15.94 -1.66 20.02
C LEU A 50 16.38 -0.82 18.82
N ARG A 51 17.69 -0.78 18.52
CA ARG A 51 18.23 -0.05 17.35
C ARG A 51 17.60 -0.51 16.04
N ALA A 52 17.31 -1.80 15.90
CA ALA A 52 16.72 -2.36 14.71
C ALA A 52 15.20 -2.13 14.58
N ASN A 53 14.45 -2.06 15.70
CA ASN A 53 12.99 -2.02 15.68
C ASN A 53 12.38 -0.66 16.08
N ALA A 54 13.13 0.19 16.76
CA ALA A 54 12.73 1.53 17.18
C ALA A 54 13.95 2.46 17.15
N PRO A 55 14.47 2.82 15.96
CA PRO A 55 15.68 3.62 15.81
C PRO A 55 15.56 5.03 16.42
N ASP A 56 14.33 5.54 16.55
CA ASP A 56 14.04 6.83 17.17
C ASP A 56 14.14 6.82 18.71
N LEU A 57 14.27 5.63 19.32
CA LEU A 57 14.34 5.46 20.76
C LEU A 57 15.76 5.04 21.20
N SER A 58 16.37 5.83 22.07
CA SER A 58 17.61 5.47 22.76
C SER A 58 17.32 4.67 24.03
N PRO A 59 18.17 3.69 24.42
CA PRO A 59 18.05 3.02 25.71
C PRO A 59 17.99 4.04 26.86
N ALA A 60 17.15 3.80 27.86
CA ALA A 60 17.15 4.64 29.06
C ALA A 60 18.47 4.45 29.81
N VAL A 61 19.17 5.54 30.14
CA VAL A 61 20.43 5.48 30.89
C VAL A 61 20.08 5.58 32.38
N PRO A 62 20.33 4.53 33.17
CA PRO A 62 19.99 4.56 34.58
C PRO A 62 20.99 5.39 35.39
N SER A 63 20.48 6.22 36.31
CA SER A 63 21.26 6.92 37.33
C SER A 63 21.70 5.99 38.45
N GLU A 64 20.86 5.02 38.80
CA GLU A 64 21.15 3.95 39.76
C GLU A 64 20.83 2.59 39.16
N PHE A 65 21.69 1.59 39.40
CA PHE A 65 21.48 0.24 38.90
C PHE A 65 21.85 -0.81 39.94
N SER A 66 20.93 -1.74 40.19
CA SER A 66 21.10 -2.87 41.09
C SER A 66 20.94 -4.16 40.28
N PRO A 67 22.02 -4.92 40.04
CA PRO A 67 21.99 -6.12 39.20
C PRO A 67 21.16 -7.25 39.82
N ALA A 68 20.74 -8.21 39.00
CA ALA A 68 20.09 -9.42 39.50
C ALA A 68 21.08 -10.29 40.30
N SER A 69 20.60 -10.94 41.36
CA SER A 69 21.36 -11.88 42.18
C SER A 69 20.69 -13.26 42.20
N ALA A 70 21.35 -14.26 42.79
CA ALA A 70 20.78 -15.61 42.91
C ALA A 70 19.47 -15.62 43.74
N GLU A 71 19.37 -14.74 44.73
CA GLU A 71 18.18 -14.55 45.58
C GLU A 71 17.14 -13.63 44.93
N ARG A 72 17.56 -12.79 43.98
CA ARG A 72 16.73 -11.78 43.32
C ARG A 72 16.93 -11.86 41.80
N ARG A 73 16.09 -12.64 41.11
CA ARG A 73 16.15 -12.87 39.66
C ARG A 73 15.67 -11.70 38.79
N TYR A 74 15.73 -10.49 39.33
CA TYR A 74 15.44 -9.25 38.63
C TYR A 74 16.45 -8.17 39.03
N SER A 75 16.77 -7.31 38.07
CA SER A 75 17.50 -6.06 38.27
C SER A 75 16.53 -4.92 38.52
N LEU A 76 17.03 -3.91 39.22
CA LEU A 76 16.35 -2.63 39.42
C LEU A 76 17.21 -1.52 38.83
N ALA A 77 16.58 -0.59 38.14
CA ALA A 77 17.23 0.57 37.57
C ALA A 77 16.39 1.81 37.87
N LEU A 78 17.02 2.93 38.20
CA LEU A 78 16.35 4.23 38.26
C LEU A 78 16.74 5.00 37.01
N ALA A 79 15.78 5.33 36.15
CA ALA A 79 16.03 6.08 34.92
C ALA A 79 14.86 7.03 34.65
N GLU A 80 15.17 8.28 34.30
CA GLU A 80 14.17 9.28 33.88
C GLU A 80 12.99 9.47 34.87
N GLY A 81 13.29 9.47 36.18
CA GLY A 81 12.26 9.62 37.22
C GLY A 81 11.35 8.40 37.41
N GLN A 82 11.75 7.23 36.90
CA GLN A 82 11.02 5.98 37.06
C GLN A 82 11.95 4.85 37.51
N ARG A 83 11.44 4.00 38.41
CA ARG A 83 12.07 2.75 38.80
C ARG A 83 11.65 1.69 37.79
N ILE A 84 12.61 1.00 37.19
CA ILE A 84 12.43 -0.04 36.20
C ILE A 84 12.87 -1.37 36.83
N MET A 85 11.97 -2.34 36.85
CA MET A 85 12.24 -3.71 37.27
C MET A 85 12.28 -4.60 36.03
N ARG A 86 13.38 -5.33 35.83
CA ARG A 86 13.56 -6.25 34.70
C ARG A 86 14.07 -7.58 35.21
N GLY A 87 13.43 -8.69 34.85
CA GLY A 87 13.87 -10.00 35.33
C GLY A 87 13.09 -11.16 34.75
N GLU A 88 13.18 -12.32 35.39
CA GLU A 88 12.33 -13.46 35.06
C GLU A 88 10.85 -13.10 35.26
N LEU A 89 10.00 -13.44 34.29
CA LEU A 89 8.60 -12.99 34.27
C LEU A 89 7.82 -13.37 35.54
N GLU A 90 8.09 -14.52 36.16
CA GLU A 90 7.42 -14.94 37.39
C GLU A 90 7.78 -14.05 38.58
N ASP A 91 9.07 -13.81 38.83
CA ASP A 91 9.53 -12.94 39.91
C ASP A 91 9.03 -11.49 39.75
N VAL A 92 8.96 -11.00 38.50
CA VAL A 92 8.43 -9.66 38.21
C VAL A 92 6.91 -9.63 38.42
N LEU A 93 6.17 -10.66 38.01
CA LEU A 93 4.72 -10.76 38.19
C LEU A 93 4.32 -10.84 39.67
N GLU A 94 5.11 -11.50 40.51
CA GLU A 94 4.84 -11.60 41.95
C GLU A 94 5.00 -10.25 42.67
N ARG A 95 5.82 -9.36 42.13
CA ARG A 95 6.16 -8.06 42.72
C ARG A 95 5.52 -6.87 42.01
N SER A 96 4.61 -7.12 41.07
CA SER A 96 3.93 -6.07 40.32
C SER A 96 2.43 -6.29 40.25
N THR A 97 1.70 -5.18 40.13
CA THR A 97 0.25 -5.17 39.91
C THR A 97 -0.04 -5.20 38.41
N LEU A 98 -1.14 -5.85 38.05
CA LEU A 98 -1.63 -5.90 36.68
C LEU A 98 -3.16 -6.03 36.69
N ASN A 99 -3.84 -5.36 35.76
CA ASN A 99 -5.29 -5.47 35.61
C ASN A 99 -5.69 -6.91 35.27
N ALA A 100 -6.78 -7.41 35.88
CA ALA A 100 -7.26 -8.78 35.72
C ALA A 100 -7.50 -9.17 34.24
N LYS A 101 -8.02 -8.25 33.42
CA LYS A 101 -8.27 -8.49 31.98
C LYS A 101 -6.95 -8.64 31.21
N GLU A 102 -5.99 -7.75 31.44
CA GLU A 102 -4.67 -7.75 30.80
C GLU A 102 -3.84 -8.97 31.21
N ARG A 103 -3.95 -9.39 32.48
CA ARG A 103 -3.29 -10.59 33.03
C ARG A 103 -3.66 -11.85 32.27
N SER A 104 -4.94 -12.05 31.96
CA SER A 104 -5.40 -13.26 31.27
C SER A 104 -4.82 -13.41 29.86
N ALA A 105 -4.70 -12.29 29.13
CA ALA A 105 -4.12 -12.25 27.79
C ALA A 105 -2.61 -12.45 27.85
N LEU A 106 -1.92 -11.75 28.76
CA LEU A 106 -0.48 -11.81 28.93
C LEU A 106 -0.02 -13.22 29.34
N VAL A 107 -0.69 -13.85 30.31
CA VAL A 107 -0.40 -15.22 30.76
C VAL A 107 -0.60 -16.24 29.63
N ARG A 108 -1.61 -16.05 28.78
CA ARG A 108 -1.85 -16.93 27.62
C ARG A 108 -0.70 -16.85 26.62
N HIS A 109 -0.23 -15.65 26.29
CA HIS A 109 0.94 -15.45 25.43
C HIS A 109 2.20 -16.03 26.07
N ALA A 110 2.45 -15.74 27.36
CA ALA A 110 3.59 -16.27 28.09
C ALA A 110 3.64 -17.82 28.05
N ARG A 111 2.51 -18.49 28.31
CA ARG A 111 2.41 -19.96 28.22
C ARG A 111 2.74 -20.48 26.82
N SER A 112 2.27 -19.81 25.77
CA SER A 112 2.58 -20.21 24.39
C SER A 112 4.07 -20.10 24.08
N HIS A 113 4.75 -19.08 24.61
CA HIS A 113 6.18 -18.87 24.37
C HIS A 113 7.04 -19.84 25.19
N ARG A 114 6.67 -20.12 26.44
CA ARG A 114 7.33 -21.16 27.27
C ARG A 114 7.26 -22.55 26.64
N ARG A 115 6.12 -22.94 26.06
CA ARG A 115 5.97 -24.21 25.32
C ARG A 115 6.93 -24.35 24.13
N ARG A 116 7.44 -23.23 23.61
CA ARG A 116 8.45 -23.19 22.53
C ARG A 116 9.89 -23.10 23.04
N GLY A 117 10.11 -23.29 24.35
CA GLY A 117 11.43 -23.22 24.98
C GLY A 117 12.01 -21.81 25.09
N GLN A 118 11.17 -20.78 25.05
CA GLN A 118 11.62 -19.39 25.10
C GLN A 118 11.60 -18.85 26.53
N ARG A 119 12.68 -18.17 26.92
CA ARG A 119 12.80 -17.51 28.22
C ARG A 119 12.03 -16.19 28.20
N LEU A 120 11.35 -15.87 29.28
CA LEU A 120 10.50 -14.67 29.34
C LEU A 120 11.11 -13.66 30.30
N LEU A 121 11.39 -12.48 29.77
CA LEU A 121 11.90 -11.34 30.50
C LEU A 121 10.75 -10.38 30.81
N GLY A 122 10.31 -10.32 32.06
CA GLY A 122 9.30 -9.38 32.52
C GLY A 122 9.90 -7.99 32.71
N VAL A 123 9.08 -6.97 32.43
CA VAL A 123 9.43 -5.55 32.67
C VAL A 123 8.27 -4.89 33.39
N ALA A 124 8.57 -4.23 34.51
CA ALA A 124 7.63 -3.45 35.30
C ALA A 124 8.23 -2.08 35.61
N THR A 125 7.37 -1.09 35.84
CA THR A 125 7.81 0.26 36.21
C THR A 125 7.02 0.79 37.40
N ALA A 126 7.66 1.66 38.18
CA ALA A 126 7.05 2.43 39.26
C ALA A 126 7.54 3.89 39.19
N PRO A 127 6.71 4.89 39.54
CA PRO A 127 7.19 6.25 39.76
C PRO A 127 8.31 6.29 40.80
N GLU A 128 9.23 7.24 40.66
CA GLU A 128 10.26 7.49 41.68
C GLU A 128 9.60 7.78 43.05
N GLY A 129 10.01 7.04 44.09
CA GLY A 129 9.41 7.10 45.43
C GLY A 129 8.24 6.14 45.68
N SER A 130 7.67 5.48 44.67
CA SER A 130 6.64 4.45 44.87
C SER A 130 7.26 3.05 45.05
N GLU A 131 6.70 2.25 45.95
CA GLU A 131 7.04 0.84 46.12
C GLU A 131 6.22 -0.11 45.24
N GLU A 132 5.11 0.38 44.67
CA GLU A 132 4.22 -0.41 43.84
C GLU A 132 4.64 -0.38 42.38
N PHE A 133 5.11 -1.52 41.87
CA PHE A 133 5.42 -1.71 40.45
C PHE A 133 4.17 -2.11 39.66
N THR A 134 3.99 -1.53 38.48
CA THR A 134 2.99 -1.97 37.51
C THR A 134 3.68 -2.73 36.39
N LEU A 135 3.19 -3.92 36.06
CA LEU A 135 3.75 -4.71 34.95
C LEU A 135 3.46 -4.02 33.62
N GLN A 136 4.52 -3.69 32.89
CA GLN A 136 4.42 -3.09 31.56
C GLN A 136 4.33 -4.13 30.46
N GLY A 137 4.93 -5.30 30.65
CA GLY A 137 4.89 -6.37 29.66
C GLY A 137 6.00 -7.41 29.84
N PHE A 138 6.21 -8.22 28.80
CA PHE A 138 7.33 -9.16 28.75
C PHE A 138 7.95 -9.25 27.35
N ILE A 139 9.22 -9.65 27.30
CA ILE A 139 9.96 -9.91 26.09
C ILE A 139 10.33 -11.38 26.05
N ALA A 140 9.93 -12.08 24.99
CA ALA A 140 10.33 -13.47 24.77
C ALA A 140 11.73 -13.51 24.17
N LEU A 141 12.64 -14.22 24.81
CA LEU A 141 14.02 -14.44 24.40
C LEU A 141 14.18 -15.88 23.90
N ALA A 142 14.85 -16.06 22.77
CA ALA A 142 15.25 -17.37 22.27
C ALA A 142 16.77 -17.42 22.12
N VAL A 143 17.33 -18.61 22.33
CA VAL A 143 18.72 -18.91 21.98
C VAL A 143 18.70 -19.64 20.64
N GLU A 144 19.44 -19.12 19.66
CA GLU A 144 19.57 -19.75 18.34
C GLU A 144 20.97 -19.52 17.75
N SER A 145 21.30 -20.21 16.67
CA SER A 145 22.59 -20.07 16.03
C SER A 145 22.74 -18.71 15.33
N ARG A 146 23.95 -18.13 15.32
CA ARG A 146 24.21 -16.81 14.76
C ARG A 146 23.78 -16.71 13.30
N ALA A 147 24.08 -17.71 12.47
CA ALA A 147 23.64 -17.71 11.08
C ALA A 147 22.11 -17.71 10.91
N LYS A 148 21.36 -18.30 11.86
CA LYS A 148 19.89 -18.28 11.86
C LYS A 148 19.35 -16.93 12.35
N ALA A 149 19.97 -16.34 13.37
CA ALA A 149 19.62 -15.02 13.88
C ALA A 149 19.90 -13.92 12.85
N GLU A 150 21.05 -13.93 12.19
CA GLU A 150 21.42 -12.97 11.13
C GLU A 150 20.47 -13.06 9.94
N ARG A 151 20.14 -14.29 9.50
CA ARG A 151 19.09 -14.49 8.49
C ARG A 151 17.75 -13.93 8.94
N ARG A 152 17.34 -14.05 10.20
CA ARG A 152 16.05 -13.47 10.65
C ARG A 152 16.11 -11.96 10.84
N ALA A 153 17.25 -11.42 11.27
CA ALA A 153 17.48 -10.00 11.44
C ALA A 153 17.48 -9.25 10.11
N SER A 154 18.06 -9.83 9.06
CA SER A 154 17.95 -9.29 7.69
C SER A 154 16.51 -9.25 7.18
N HIS A 155 15.63 -10.09 7.72
CA HIS A 155 14.21 -10.18 7.37
C HIS A 155 13.29 -9.40 8.33
N ASN A 156 13.80 -8.41 9.08
CA ASN A 156 13.02 -7.74 10.13
C ASN A 156 11.71 -7.12 9.58
N PRO A 157 10.51 -7.65 9.93
CA PRO A 157 9.24 -7.29 9.30
C PRO A 157 8.67 -5.93 9.73
N THR A 158 9.35 -5.25 10.65
CA THR A 158 8.98 -3.93 11.15
C THR A 158 9.49 -2.81 10.24
N GLN A 159 10.50 -3.09 9.39
CA GLN A 159 11.06 -2.10 8.49
C GLN A 159 10.15 -1.91 7.27
N TRP A 160 9.84 -0.65 6.96
CA TRP A 160 9.15 -0.27 5.73
C TRP A 160 10.17 -0.14 4.59
N VAL A 161 9.91 -0.83 3.48
CA VAL A 161 10.71 -0.76 2.26
C VAL A 161 9.91 -0.01 1.21
N ARG A 162 10.53 1.01 0.60
CA ARG A 162 9.95 1.74 -0.53
C ARG A 162 10.17 0.94 -1.80
N VAL A 163 9.10 0.40 -2.36
CA VAL A 163 9.15 -0.39 -3.60
C VAL A 163 8.69 0.50 -4.76
N PRO A 164 9.56 0.79 -5.75
CA PRO A 164 9.17 1.54 -6.94
C PRO A 164 8.27 0.67 -7.81
N LEU A 165 7.01 1.06 -7.92
CA LEU A 165 5.98 0.28 -8.61
C LEU A 165 5.64 0.86 -9.99
N TRP A 166 5.53 2.19 -10.06
CA TRP A 166 5.03 2.89 -11.23
C TRP A 166 6.11 3.80 -11.84
N PRO A 167 6.65 3.43 -13.02
CA PRO A 167 7.53 4.30 -13.79
C PRO A 167 6.91 5.68 -14.04
N LEU A 168 7.75 6.71 -14.14
CA LEU A 168 7.30 8.08 -14.41
C LEU A 168 6.44 8.17 -15.69
N SER A 169 6.80 7.41 -16.73
CA SER A 169 6.06 7.37 -17.99
C SER A 169 4.60 6.94 -17.83
N ILE A 170 4.32 5.91 -17.03
CA ILE A 170 2.94 5.46 -16.77
C ILE A 170 2.18 6.54 -16.00
N ARG A 171 2.83 7.20 -15.04
CA ARG A 171 2.21 8.27 -14.25
C ARG A 171 1.79 9.45 -15.11
N ILE A 172 2.69 9.91 -15.99
CA ILE A 172 2.37 10.99 -16.93
C ILE A 172 1.21 10.58 -17.84
N LEU A 173 1.25 9.37 -18.41
CA LEU A 173 0.15 8.89 -19.27
C LEU A 173 -1.18 8.78 -18.53
N HIS A 174 -1.19 8.36 -17.26
CA HIS A 174 -2.41 8.31 -16.46
C HIS A 174 -3.00 9.71 -16.25
N TRP A 175 -2.20 10.66 -15.77
CA TRP A 175 -2.70 12.01 -15.49
C TRP A 175 -3.09 12.77 -16.75
N LEU A 176 -2.39 12.55 -17.86
CA LEU A 176 -2.84 13.07 -19.15
C LEU A 176 -4.15 12.42 -19.61
N ASN A 177 -4.36 11.12 -19.39
CA ASN A 177 -5.65 10.48 -19.69
C ASN A 177 -6.79 11.10 -18.88
N VAL A 178 -6.57 11.35 -17.58
CA VAL A 178 -7.54 12.06 -16.73
C VAL A 178 -7.87 13.44 -17.33
N PHE A 179 -6.84 14.21 -17.70
CA PHE A 179 -7.02 15.53 -18.30
C PHE A 179 -7.84 15.48 -19.60
N PHE A 180 -7.53 14.58 -20.53
CA PHE A 180 -8.27 14.45 -21.79
C PHE A 180 -9.68 13.92 -21.58
N ILE A 181 -9.89 12.90 -20.74
CA ILE A 181 -11.22 12.35 -20.45
C ILE A 181 -12.12 13.44 -19.89
N VAL A 182 -11.63 14.26 -18.95
CA VAL A 182 -12.41 15.38 -18.39
C VAL A 182 -12.71 16.42 -19.46
N THR A 183 -11.70 16.86 -20.22
CA THR A 183 -11.86 17.89 -21.25
C THR A 183 -12.84 17.45 -22.34
N LEU A 184 -12.71 16.22 -22.84
CA LEU A 184 -13.58 15.62 -23.86
C LEU A 184 -14.99 15.40 -23.33
N SER A 185 -15.14 14.98 -22.08
CA SER A 185 -16.45 14.77 -21.46
C SER A 185 -17.21 16.09 -21.31
N VAL A 186 -16.57 17.11 -20.76
CA VAL A 186 -17.20 18.43 -20.54
C VAL A 186 -17.58 19.06 -21.88
N SER A 187 -16.64 19.11 -22.83
CA SER A 187 -16.92 19.68 -24.16
C SER A 187 -17.92 18.83 -24.96
N GLY A 188 -17.86 17.49 -24.87
CA GLY A 188 -18.77 16.57 -25.54
C GLY A 188 -20.21 16.69 -25.00
N TYR A 189 -20.37 16.86 -23.69
CA TYR A 189 -21.67 17.11 -23.07
C TYR A 189 -22.31 18.41 -23.59
N TYR A 190 -21.53 19.49 -23.71
CA TYR A 190 -22.04 20.74 -24.30
C TYR A 190 -22.35 20.63 -25.79
N ILE A 191 -21.64 19.77 -26.54
CA ILE A 191 -21.94 19.50 -27.96
C ILE A 191 -23.27 18.74 -28.10
N MET A 192 -23.55 17.80 -27.19
CA MET A 192 -24.79 17.04 -27.16
C MET A 192 -25.98 17.86 -26.67
N ASN A 193 -25.79 18.65 -25.60
CA ASN A 193 -26.81 19.47 -24.96
C ASN A 193 -26.43 20.95 -25.00
N PRO A 194 -26.57 21.62 -26.16
CA PRO A 194 -26.18 23.02 -26.32
C PRO A 194 -27.04 24.01 -25.50
N SER A 195 -28.18 23.56 -24.96
CA SER A 195 -29.06 24.39 -24.10
C SER A 195 -28.40 24.83 -22.79
N TRP A 196 -27.29 24.20 -22.39
CA TRP A 196 -26.51 24.56 -21.22
C TRP A 196 -25.42 25.61 -21.51
N LEU A 197 -25.24 25.98 -22.78
CA LEU A 197 -24.36 27.09 -23.15
C LEU A 197 -25.04 28.41 -22.79
N PRO A 198 -24.28 29.46 -22.43
CA PRO A 198 -24.82 30.80 -22.27
C PRO A 198 -25.63 31.19 -23.51
N ALA A 199 -26.79 31.82 -23.30
CA ALA A 199 -27.57 32.37 -24.39
C ALA A 199 -26.66 33.26 -25.25
N PRO A 200 -26.78 33.22 -26.60
CA PRO A 200 -25.98 34.08 -27.46
C PRO A 200 -26.13 35.53 -26.98
N ALA A 201 -25.03 36.15 -26.55
CA ALA A 201 -25.06 37.56 -26.24
C ALA A 201 -25.46 38.31 -27.53
N PRO A 202 -26.41 39.26 -27.46
CA PRO A 202 -26.68 40.12 -28.61
C PRO A 202 -25.44 40.98 -28.85
N ILE A 203 -24.64 40.58 -29.83
CA ILE A 203 -23.48 41.36 -30.30
C ILE A 203 -24.02 42.23 -31.44
N PRO A 204 -23.80 43.56 -31.41
CA PRO A 204 -24.43 44.50 -32.35
C PRO A 204 -24.27 44.13 -33.83
N ASP A 205 -23.14 43.50 -34.20
CA ASP A 205 -22.79 43.22 -35.60
C ASP A 205 -22.29 41.77 -35.83
N GLY A 206 -22.67 40.79 -35.00
CA GLY A 206 -22.21 39.41 -35.19
C GLY A 206 -22.92 38.33 -34.39
N SER A 207 -22.69 37.08 -34.78
CA SER A 207 -23.06 35.90 -33.99
C SER A 207 -21.91 35.47 -33.09
N GLY A 208 -22.15 35.19 -31.81
CA GLY A 208 -21.11 34.67 -30.91
C GLY A 208 -20.52 33.33 -31.40
N TYR A 209 -19.21 33.14 -31.25
CA TYR A 209 -18.48 31.94 -31.71
C TYR A 209 -18.20 30.92 -30.58
N PHE A 210 -18.87 31.04 -29.44
CA PHE A 210 -18.59 30.22 -28.25
C PHE A 210 -18.75 28.71 -28.51
N PHE A 211 -19.80 28.30 -29.23
CA PHE A 211 -19.99 26.91 -29.63
C PHE A 211 -18.87 26.40 -30.54
N GLY A 212 -18.32 27.27 -31.39
CA GLY A 212 -17.15 26.98 -32.22
C GLY A 212 -15.91 26.68 -31.38
N TRP A 213 -15.66 27.47 -30.32
CA TRP A 213 -14.58 27.21 -29.36
C TRP A 213 -14.73 25.88 -28.62
N VAL A 214 -15.94 25.53 -28.17
CA VAL A 214 -16.21 24.24 -27.51
C VAL A 214 -15.89 23.07 -28.45
N ARG A 215 -16.33 23.15 -29.72
CA ARG A 215 -16.03 22.13 -30.73
C ARG A 215 -14.53 22.05 -31.02
N LEU A 216 -13.85 23.18 -31.13
CA LEU A 216 -12.41 23.23 -31.38
C LEU A 216 -11.63 22.56 -30.24
N ILE A 217 -11.95 22.92 -28.99
CA ILE A 217 -11.34 22.31 -27.79
C ILE A 217 -11.57 20.80 -27.79
N HIS A 218 -12.79 20.35 -28.09
CA HIS A 218 -13.09 18.92 -28.16
C HIS A 218 -12.24 18.19 -29.21
N VAL A 219 -12.13 18.73 -30.42
CA VAL A 219 -11.34 18.11 -31.50
C VAL A 219 -9.85 18.11 -31.19
N ILE A 220 -9.30 19.22 -30.68
CA ILE A 220 -7.88 19.29 -30.27
C ILE A 220 -7.59 18.28 -29.17
N ALA A 221 -8.45 18.21 -28.15
CA ALA A 221 -8.33 17.22 -27.08
C ALA A 221 -8.42 15.78 -27.64
N ALA A 222 -9.29 15.52 -28.61
CA ALA A 222 -9.45 14.21 -29.22
C ALA A 222 -8.20 13.79 -30.00
N VAL A 223 -7.60 14.70 -30.77
CA VAL A 223 -6.34 14.45 -31.49
C VAL A 223 -5.19 14.20 -30.50
N GLY A 224 -5.11 14.98 -29.41
CA GLY A 224 -4.13 14.75 -28.34
C GLY A 224 -4.31 13.39 -27.67
N TRP A 225 -5.56 12.98 -27.42
CA TRP A 225 -5.88 11.70 -26.83
C TRP A 225 -5.58 10.52 -27.77
N LEU A 226 -5.84 10.66 -29.07
CA LEU A 226 -5.44 9.72 -30.11
C LEU A 226 -3.91 9.55 -30.18
N ALA A 227 -3.16 10.65 -30.17
CA ALA A 227 -1.70 10.61 -30.16
C ALA A 227 -1.16 9.88 -28.93
N MET A 228 -1.76 10.12 -27.75
CA MET A 228 -1.42 9.38 -26.55
C MET A 228 -1.77 7.88 -26.65
N GLY A 229 -2.94 7.55 -27.23
CA GLY A 229 -3.33 6.18 -27.51
C GLY A 229 -2.29 5.47 -28.38
N ALA A 230 -1.78 6.14 -29.42
CA ALA A 230 -0.71 5.62 -30.26
C ALA A 230 0.60 5.41 -29.49
N VAL A 231 1.01 6.36 -28.64
CA VAL A 231 2.17 6.20 -27.73
C VAL A 231 1.97 5.01 -26.80
N ARG A 232 0.75 4.79 -26.28
CA ARG A 232 0.43 3.67 -25.41
C ARG A 232 0.54 2.33 -26.14
N VAL A 233 0.01 2.23 -27.35
CA VAL A 233 0.14 1.03 -28.20
C VAL A 233 1.60 0.76 -28.53
N TRP A 234 2.38 1.80 -28.85
CA TRP A 234 3.82 1.68 -29.06
C TRP A 234 4.53 1.12 -27.81
N LEU A 235 4.21 1.63 -26.62
CA LEU A 235 4.77 1.12 -25.37
C LEU A 235 4.36 -0.34 -25.08
N TRP A 236 3.16 -0.77 -25.46
CA TRP A 236 2.72 -2.16 -25.28
C TRP A 236 3.59 -3.17 -26.03
N ILE A 237 4.11 -2.78 -27.20
CA ILE A 237 4.90 -3.63 -28.09
C ILE A 237 6.38 -3.56 -27.73
N PHE A 238 6.91 -2.35 -27.50
CA PHE A 238 8.36 -2.13 -27.42
C PHE A 238 8.91 -1.95 -26.00
N SER A 239 8.06 -1.82 -24.97
CA SER A 239 8.56 -1.60 -23.60
C SER A 239 9.12 -2.87 -22.97
N ARG A 240 10.26 -2.73 -22.28
CA ARG A 240 10.89 -3.79 -21.48
C ARG A 240 10.27 -3.96 -20.09
N HIS A 241 9.47 -3.02 -19.63
CA HIS A 241 8.85 -3.10 -18.30
C HIS A 241 7.61 -3.99 -18.32
N LYS A 242 7.52 -4.94 -17.38
CA LYS A 242 6.40 -5.90 -17.29
C LYS A 242 5.05 -5.20 -17.21
N GLN A 243 4.96 -4.12 -16.43
CA GLN A 243 3.75 -3.30 -16.22
C GLN A 243 3.28 -2.54 -17.47
N LEU A 244 4.16 -2.39 -18.47
CA LEU A 244 3.88 -1.66 -19.71
C LEU A 244 3.47 -2.58 -20.85
N ARG A 245 3.51 -3.90 -20.67
CA ARG A 245 3.18 -4.86 -21.74
C ARG A 245 1.70 -5.25 -21.71
N TRP A 246 1.15 -5.54 -22.88
CA TRP A 246 -0.22 -6.05 -23.05
C TRP A 246 -0.54 -7.27 -22.15
N ARG A 247 0.42 -8.17 -21.96
CA ARG A 247 0.25 -9.36 -21.10
C ARG A 247 -0.02 -9.04 -19.62
N ALA A 248 0.31 -7.84 -19.14
CA ALA A 248 -0.03 -7.43 -17.78
C ALA A 248 -1.52 -7.10 -17.59
N MET A 249 -2.29 -7.01 -18.68
CA MET A 249 -3.70 -6.65 -18.69
C MET A 249 -4.62 -7.86 -18.85
N TRP A 250 -4.08 -9.03 -19.18
CA TRP A 250 -4.84 -10.24 -19.43
C TRP A 250 -4.67 -11.24 -18.28
N PRO A 251 -5.62 -11.31 -17.33
CA PRO A 251 -5.48 -12.18 -16.17
C PRO A 251 -5.86 -13.64 -16.45
N LEU A 252 -6.38 -13.99 -17.63
CA LEU A 252 -7.04 -15.29 -17.87
C LEU A 252 -6.09 -16.43 -18.30
N ASP A 253 -4.78 -16.24 -18.23
CA ASP A 253 -3.80 -17.25 -18.68
C ASP A 253 -3.63 -18.43 -17.70
N SER A 254 -4.17 -18.37 -16.46
CA SER A 254 -4.00 -19.43 -15.46
C SER A 254 -5.25 -19.73 -14.62
N ARG A 255 -5.39 -20.99 -14.17
CA ARG A 255 -6.47 -21.41 -13.25
C ARG A 255 -6.40 -20.71 -11.89
N GLU A 256 -5.21 -20.33 -11.45
CA GLU A 256 -4.99 -19.59 -10.20
C GLU A 256 -5.51 -18.16 -10.29
N SER A 257 -5.29 -17.49 -11.43
CA SER A 257 -5.83 -16.15 -11.69
C SER A 257 -7.36 -16.11 -11.70
N PHE A 258 -8.01 -17.16 -12.23
CA PHE A 258 -9.47 -17.27 -12.23
C PHE A 258 -10.04 -17.49 -10.82
N ARG A 259 -9.37 -18.31 -9.99
CA ARG A 259 -9.73 -18.47 -8.58
C ARG A 259 -9.51 -17.16 -7.80
N GLY A 260 -8.44 -16.44 -8.11
CA GLY A 260 -8.15 -15.11 -7.58
C GLY A 260 -9.20 -14.05 -7.95
N LEU A 261 -9.69 -14.08 -9.20
CA LEU A 261 -10.79 -13.21 -9.67
C LEU A 261 -12.05 -13.40 -8.84
N TRP A 262 -12.48 -14.65 -8.65
CA TRP A 262 -13.67 -14.96 -7.85
C TRP A 262 -13.49 -14.58 -6.38
N GLY A 263 -12.30 -14.80 -5.82
CA GLY A 263 -11.97 -14.35 -4.46
C GLY A 263 -12.03 -12.83 -4.29
N THR A 264 -11.54 -12.07 -5.27
CA THR A 264 -11.65 -10.59 -5.26
C THR A 264 -13.10 -10.12 -5.38
N ILE A 265 -13.90 -10.74 -6.26
CA ILE A 265 -15.33 -10.41 -6.40
C ILE A 265 -16.07 -10.66 -5.08
N ARG A 266 -15.85 -11.82 -4.44
CA ARG A 266 -16.46 -12.16 -3.15
C ARG A 266 -16.06 -11.18 -2.05
N HIS A 267 -14.78 -10.80 -1.99
CA HIS A 267 -14.30 -9.80 -1.03
C HIS A 267 -14.96 -8.43 -1.24
N TYR A 268 -15.07 -7.96 -2.50
CA TYR A 268 -15.75 -6.70 -2.83
C TYR A 268 -17.27 -6.76 -2.63
N ALA A 269 -17.88 -7.92 -2.77
CA ALA A 269 -19.27 -8.16 -2.43
C ALA A 269 -19.49 -8.42 -0.91
N PHE A 270 -18.45 -8.22 -0.08
CA PHE A 270 -18.47 -8.39 1.38
C PHE A 270 -18.73 -9.84 1.88
N LEU A 271 -18.51 -10.85 1.04
CA LEU A 271 -18.66 -12.26 1.44
C LEU A 271 -17.46 -12.81 2.22
N ASP A 272 -16.26 -12.28 2.03
CA ASP A 272 -15.03 -12.75 2.69
C ASP A 272 -14.31 -11.62 3.47
N ARG A 273 -13.88 -11.91 4.71
CA ARG A 273 -13.28 -10.94 5.65
C ARG A 273 -11.82 -10.56 5.35
N GLU A 274 -11.06 -11.45 4.71
CA GLU A 274 -9.66 -11.22 4.35
C GLU A 274 -9.51 -11.30 2.82
N GLY A 275 -9.06 -10.21 2.20
CA GLY A 275 -8.81 -10.13 0.77
C GLY A 275 -7.39 -10.59 0.41
N PRO A 276 -7.19 -11.26 -0.75
CA PRO A 276 -5.86 -11.60 -1.25
C PRO A 276 -4.99 -10.35 -1.50
N LEU A 277 -3.74 -10.38 -1.03
CA LEU A 277 -2.80 -9.25 -1.17
C LEU A 277 -2.18 -9.23 -2.58
N TYR A 278 -2.61 -8.27 -3.41
CA TYR A 278 -1.99 -7.96 -4.70
C TYR A 278 -1.21 -6.64 -4.62
N ILE A 279 0.00 -6.58 -5.17
CA ILE A 279 0.82 -5.38 -5.26
C ILE A 279 0.39 -4.49 -6.43
N THR A 280 0.18 -5.08 -7.61
CA THR A 280 0.12 -4.33 -8.87
C THR A 280 -1.33 -4.16 -9.28
N HIS A 281 -2.03 -5.28 -9.52
CA HIS A 281 -3.40 -5.28 -10.00
C HIS A 281 -4.08 -6.58 -9.59
N ASN A 282 -5.27 -6.50 -9.00
CA ASN A 282 -6.11 -7.67 -8.85
C ASN A 282 -6.67 -8.13 -10.22
N PRO A 283 -7.07 -9.40 -10.40
CA PRO A 283 -7.59 -9.88 -11.69
C PRO A 283 -8.83 -9.13 -12.18
N LEU A 284 -9.68 -8.64 -11.28
CA LEU A 284 -10.87 -7.87 -11.61
C LEU A 284 -10.54 -6.48 -12.18
N GLN A 285 -9.48 -5.84 -11.67
CA GLN A 285 -8.93 -4.59 -12.14
C GLN A 285 -8.32 -4.78 -13.52
N GLN A 286 -7.58 -5.87 -13.76
CA GLN A 286 -7.02 -6.16 -15.09
C GLN A 286 -8.12 -6.34 -16.16
N LEU A 287 -9.21 -7.05 -15.84
CA LEU A 287 -10.36 -7.19 -16.74
C LEU A 287 -11.06 -5.84 -16.96
N SER A 288 -11.32 -5.09 -15.89
CA SER A 288 -11.94 -3.77 -15.96
C SER A 288 -11.13 -2.81 -16.82
N TYR A 289 -9.80 -2.82 -16.70
CA TYR A 289 -8.92 -1.98 -17.53
C TYR A 289 -8.90 -2.44 -18.98
N THR A 290 -8.87 -3.73 -19.26
CA THR A 290 -8.97 -4.24 -20.65
C THR A 290 -10.30 -3.81 -21.29
N GLY A 291 -11.41 -3.93 -20.56
CA GLY A 291 -12.72 -3.44 -21.00
C GLY A 291 -12.72 -1.94 -21.26
N LEU A 292 -12.14 -1.14 -20.34
CA LEU A 292 -12.01 0.30 -20.51
C LEU A 292 -11.21 0.67 -21.77
N TYR A 293 -10.08 0.02 -22.02
CA TYR A 293 -9.28 0.30 -23.22
C TYR A 293 -10.06 -0.01 -24.51
N ALA A 294 -10.83 -1.11 -24.53
CA ALA A 294 -11.71 -1.41 -25.66
C ALA A 294 -12.76 -0.31 -25.85
N LEU A 295 -13.42 0.14 -24.78
CA LEU A 295 -14.37 1.25 -24.82
C LEU A 295 -13.72 2.54 -25.32
N CYS A 296 -12.52 2.88 -24.86
CA CYS A 296 -11.78 4.05 -25.32
C CYS A 296 -11.43 3.97 -26.81
N ILE A 297 -11.06 2.81 -27.33
CA ILE A 297 -10.79 2.61 -28.77
C ILE A 297 -12.07 2.84 -29.58
N ILE A 298 -13.21 2.33 -29.13
CA ILE A 298 -14.49 2.55 -29.81
C ILE A 298 -14.90 4.03 -29.70
N GLN A 299 -14.67 4.69 -28.56
CA GLN A 299 -14.91 6.13 -28.38
C GLN A 299 -14.08 6.96 -29.37
N MET A 300 -12.79 6.65 -29.49
CA MET A 300 -11.89 7.29 -30.44
C MET A 300 -12.33 7.04 -31.89
N GLY A 301 -12.69 5.80 -32.23
CA GLY A 301 -13.13 5.42 -33.58
C GLY A 301 -14.42 6.11 -34.00
N THR A 302 -15.44 6.11 -33.14
CA THR A 302 -16.72 6.80 -33.39
C THR A 302 -16.54 8.31 -33.52
N GLY A 303 -15.70 8.94 -32.68
CA GLY A 303 -15.39 10.37 -32.79
C GLY A 303 -14.66 10.72 -34.09
N LEU A 304 -13.67 9.93 -34.47
CA LEU A 304 -12.89 10.12 -35.70
C LEU A 304 -13.77 9.91 -36.95
N ALA A 305 -14.68 8.93 -36.92
CA ALA A 305 -15.61 8.64 -38.00
C ALA A 305 -16.60 9.79 -38.21
N LEU A 306 -17.13 10.38 -37.13
CA LEU A 306 -17.99 11.57 -37.18
C LEU A 306 -17.23 12.81 -37.70
N TYR A 307 -15.97 12.98 -37.30
CA TYR A 307 -15.13 14.08 -37.78
C TYR A 307 -14.81 13.94 -39.28
N GLY A 308 -14.56 12.72 -39.75
CA GLY A 308 -14.25 12.40 -41.14
C GLY A 308 -15.36 12.78 -42.13
N LEU A 309 -16.62 12.87 -41.69
CA LEU A 309 -17.74 13.34 -42.52
C LEU A 309 -17.53 14.74 -43.11
N SER A 310 -16.68 15.56 -42.49
CA SER A 310 -16.37 16.92 -42.97
C SER A 310 -15.57 16.96 -44.29
N ASN A 311 -14.79 15.92 -44.62
CA ASN A 311 -13.95 15.90 -45.81
C ASN A 311 -13.96 14.54 -46.51
N GLN A 312 -15.04 14.26 -47.24
CA GLN A 312 -15.23 13.00 -47.98
C GLN A 312 -14.45 12.90 -49.30
N TYR A 313 -13.79 13.99 -49.72
CA TYR A 313 -12.97 14.00 -50.94
C TYR A 313 -11.66 13.23 -50.78
N SER A 314 -11.14 13.12 -49.54
CA SER A 314 -9.96 12.32 -49.24
C SER A 314 -10.35 10.85 -49.02
N GLY A 315 -9.68 9.93 -49.71
CA GLY A 315 -9.88 8.49 -49.53
C GLY A 315 -9.67 8.02 -48.09
N PHE A 316 -8.74 8.66 -47.36
CA PHE A 316 -8.48 8.38 -45.95
C PHE A 316 -9.72 8.62 -45.06
N TRP A 317 -10.33 9.80 -45.20
CA TRP A 317 -11.50 10.17 -44.41
C TRP A 317 -12.73 9.36 -44.79
N ARG A 318 -12.87 9.00 -46.07
CA ARG A 318 -13.95 8.14 -46.57
C ARG A 318 -13.90 6.73 -45.97
N VAL A 319 -12.71 6.16 -45.80
CA VAL A 319 -12.54 4.85 -45.15
C VAL A 319 -12.88 4.94 -43.66
N LEU A 320 -12.40 5.99 -42.97
CA LEU A 320 -12.65 6.16 -41.54
C LEU A 320 -14.12 6.44 -41.20
N SER A 321 -14.83 7.19 -42.05
CA SER A 321 -16.26 7.47 -41.87
C SER A 321 -17.17 6.34 -42.38
N PHE A 322 -16.61 5.32 -43.04
CA PHE A 322 -17.39 4.21 -43.62
C PHE A 322 -18.39 3.56 -42.65
N PRO A 323 -18.04 3.27 -41.38
CA PRO A 323 -18.98 2.68 -40.43
C PRO A 323 -20.24 3.54 -40.20
N VAL A 324 -20.12 4.87 -40.31
CA VAL A 324 -21.24 5.80 -40.10
C VAL A 324 -22.29 5.67 -41.20
N HIS A 325 -21.89 5.29 -42.43
CA HIS A 325 -22.84 5.09 -43.52
C HIS A 325 -23.73 3.84 -43.30
N TRP A 326 -23.26 2.88 -42.52
CA TRP A 326 -24.03 1.67 -42.17
C TRP A 326 -24.88 1.86 -40.92
N ILE A 327 -24.32 2.51 -39.91
CA ILE A 327 -24.97 2.70 -38.61
C ILE A 327 -25.96 3.88 -38.64
N GLY A 328 -25.66 4.92 -39.43
CA GLY A 328 -26.39 6.18 -39.43
C GLY A 328 -25.71 7.23 -38.54
N VAL A 329 -25.81 8.49 -38.96
CA VAL A 329 -25.22 9.64 -38.23
C VAL A 329 -25.85 9.82 -36.84
N PRO A 330 -27.20 9.80 -36.67
CA PRO A 330 -27.82 9.95 -35.35
C PRO A 330 -27.41 8.83 -34.39
N ASP A 331 -27.41 7.59 -34.85
CA ASP A 331 -27.09 6.42 -34.03
C ASP A 331 -25.61 6.38 -33.65
N THR A 332 -24.71 6.78 -34.57
CA THR A 332 -23.28 6.92 -34.24
C THR A 332 -23.05 7.99 -33.17
N ARG A 333 -23.77 9.12 -33.23
CA ARG A 333 -23.72 10.16 -32.19
C ARG A 333 -24.24 9.63 -30.85
N LEU A 334 -25.34 8.88 -30.87
CA LEU A 334 -25.91 8.25 -29.67
C LEU A 334 -24.93 7.26 -29.04
N ILE A 335 -24.31 6.38 -29.84
CA ILE A 335 -23.30 5.43 -29.36
C ILE A 335 -22.11 6.18 -28.74
N HIS A 336 -21.61 7.21 -29.41
CA HIS A 336 -20.48 8.02 -28.90
C HIS A 336 -20.82 8.72 -27.57
N ALA A 337 -22.04 9.22 -27.42
CA ALA A 337 -22.52 9.81 -26.17
C ALA A 337 -22.74 8.76 -25.06
N LEU A 338 -23.33 7.60 -25.40
CA LEU A 338 -23.55 6.51 -24.46
C LEU A 338 -22.24 5.98 -23.88
N LEU A 339 -21.23 5.81 -24.73
CA LEU A 339 -19.89 5.38 -24.31
C LEU A 339 -19.24 6.39 -23.36
N MET A 340 -19.42 7.70 -23.56
CA MET A 340 -18.99 8.72 -22.60
C MET A 340 -19.62 8.48 -21.21
N TYR A 341 -20.92 8.20 -21.14
CA TYR A 341 -21.60 7.91 -19.86
C TYR A 341 -21.10 6.62 -19.20
N VAL A 342 -20.80 5.58 -19.99
CA VAL A 342 -20.19 4.35 -19.46
C VAL A 342 -18.80 4.65 -18.88
N ILE A 343 -18.00 5.49 -19.55
CA ILE A 343 -16.71 5.95 -19.03
C ILE A 343 -16.88 6.75 -17.73
N TRP A 344 -17.93 7.58 -17.60
CA TRP A 344 -18.21 8.30 -16.35
C TRP A 344 -18.49 7.34 -15.19
N ALA A 345 -19.36 6.35 -15.41
CA ALA A 345 -19.66 5.33 -14.40
C ALA A 345 -18.38 4.60 -13.96
N PHE A 346 -17.51 4.25 -14.92
CA PHE A 346 -16.21 3.66 -14.63
C PHE A 346 -15.33 4.59 -13.78
N VAL A 347 -15.19 5.87 -14.13
CA VAL A 347 -14.36 6.83 -13.39
C VAL A 347 -14.84 6.99 -11.95
N ILE A 348 -16.15 7.09 -11.73
CA ILE A 348 -16.74 7.20 -10.38
C ILE A 348 -16.39 5.96 -9.54
N ILE A 349 -16.63 4.76 -10.09
CA ILE A 349 -16.32 3.49 -9.41
C ILE A 349 -14.82 3.37 -9.16
N HIS A 350 -13.98 3.74 -10.12
CA HIS A 350 -12.53 3.67 -10.02
C HIS A 350 -11.99 4.55 -8.88
N ILE A 351 -12.45 5.81 -8.79
CA ILE A 351 -12.07 6.72 -7.71
C ILE A 351 -12.52 6.17 -6.36
N TYR A 352 -13.76 5.70 -6.25
CA TYR A 352 -14.28 5.11 -5.02
C TYR A 352 -13.43 3.92 -4.56
N LEU A 353 -13.15 2.96 -5.45
CA LEU A 353 -12.36 1.78 -5.11
C LEU A 353 -10.90 2.14 -4.76
N ALA A 354 -10.31 3.12 -5.44
CA ALA A 354 -8.96 3.59 -5.15
C ALA A 354 -8.88 4.21 -3.75
N VAL A 355 -9.82 5.09 -3.39
CA VAL A 355 -9.90 5.72 -2.07
C VAL A 355 -10.21 4.70 -0.97
N ARG A 356 -11.14 3.76 -1.24
CA ARG A 356 -11.48 2.68 -0.30
C ARG A 356 -10.27 1.80 0.00
N ALA A 357 -9.52 1.38 -1.02
CA ALA A 357 -8.34 0.54 -0.83
C ALA A 357 -7.23 1.29 -0.06
N ASP A 358 -7.07 2.59 -0.31
CA ASP A 358 -6.08 3.39 0.41
C ASP A 358 -6.43 3.58 1.89
N THR A 359 -7.72 3.78 2.19
CA THR A 359 -8.21 4.03 3.55
C THR A 359 -8.33 2.76 4.39
N LEU A 360 -8.89 1.68 3.84
CA LEU A 360 -9.14 0.43 4.57
C LEU A 360 -7.93 -0.50 4.59
N GLU A 361 -7.26 -0.65 3.44
CA GLU A 361 -6.23 -1.68 3.25
C GLU A 361 -4.80 -1.10 3.36
N ARG A 362 -4.68 0.23 3.50
CA ARG A 362 -3.39 0.97 3.61
C ARG A 362 -2.42 0.63 2.46
N HIS A 363 -2.97 0.35 1.28
CA HIS A 363 -2.21 -0.10 0.13
C HIS A 363 -1.36 1.01 -0.52
N GLY A 364 -1.62 2.29 -0.23
CA GLY A 364 -0.85 3.40 -0.79
C GLY A 364 -1.12 3.64 -2.28
N GLY A 365 -2.25 3.14 -2.81
CA GLY A 365 -2.52 3.10 -4.26
C GLY A 365 -2.55 4.49 -4.90
N VAL A 366 -3.28 5.43 -4.30
CA VAL A 366 -3.38 6.82 -4.78
C VAL A 366 -2.02 7.52 -4.67
N SER A 367 -1.37 7.39 -3.52
CA SER A 367 -0.04 7.98 -3.28
C SER A 367 1.00 7.46 -4.28
N SER A 368 0.96 6.17 -4.62
CA SER A 368 1.86 5.55 -5.59
C SER A 368 1.68 6.08 -7.01
N MET A 369 0.47 6.48 -7.40
CA MET A 369 0.19 7.07 -8.72
C MET A 369 0.79 8.47 -8.85
N ILE A 370 1.05 9.14 -7.73
CA ILE A 370 1.70 10.45 -7.67
C ILE A 370 3.20 10.29 -7.53
N ASN A 371 3.68 9.57 -6.52
CA ASN A 371 5.10 9.50 -6.14
C ASN A 371 5.88 8.33 -6.79
N GLY A 372 5.18 7.38 -7.42
CA GLY A 372 5.75 6.22 -8.12
C GLY A 372 6.09 4.99 -7.26
N ALA A 373 5.88 5.03 -5.94
CA ALA A 373 6.27 3.95 -5.04
C ALA A 373 5.25 3.66 -3.94
N VAL A 374 5.27 2.41 -3.49
CA VAL A 374 4.47 1.94 -2.35
C VAL A 374 5.40 1.58 -1.20
N TRP A 375 4.95 1.84 0.03
CA TRP A 375 5.63 1.39 1.24
C TRP A 375 5.07 0.04 1.66
N LEU A 376 5.92 -0.99 1.66
CA LEU A 376 5.56 -2.34 2.08
C LEU A 376 6.40 -2.76 3.27
N ARG A 377 5.84 -3.64 4.12
CA ARG A 377 6.62 -4.26 5.19
C ARG A 377 7.63 -5.23 4.58
N ARG A 378 8.89 -5.15 5.04
CA ARG A 378 9.94 -6.10 4.71
C ARG A 378 9.48 -7.52 5.03
N GLY A 379 9.69 -8.46 4.12
CA GLY A 379 9.25 -9.84 4.23
C GLY A 379 7.80 -10.12 3.79
N ALA A 380 7.02 -9.12 3.39
CA ALA A 380 5.70 -9.33 2.78
C ALA A 380 5.84 -10.15 1.49
N GLN A 381 4.93 -11.12 1.30
CA GLN A 381 4.83 -11.95 0.10
C GLN A 381 3.53 -11.61 -0.64
N PRO A 382 3.61 -10.77 -1.67
CA PRO A 382 2.47 -10.47 -2.53
C PRO A 382 2.25 -11.60 -3.52
N LEU A 383 1.01 -11.84 -3.91
CA LEU A 383 0.67 -12.94 -4.81
C LEU A 383 1.19 -12.74 -6.25
N ASP A 384 1.45 -11.50 -6.64
CA ASP A 384 1.83 -11.08 -8.00
C ASP A 384 3.30 -10.62 -8.13
N GLY A 385 4.10 -10.77 -7.06
CA GLY A 385 5.50 -10.34 -7.03
C GLY A 385 6.39 -11.21 -6.14
N PRO A 386 7.72 -11.08 -6.28
CA PRO A 386 8.65 -11.73 -5.36
C PRO A 386 8.47 -11.17 -3.94
N ARG A 387 8.94 -11.95 -2.95
CA ARG A 387 9.01 -11.48 -1.55
C ARG A 387 9.82 -10.18 -1.49
N ILE A 388 9.38 -9.23 -0.67
CA ILE A 388 10.09 -7.96 -0.47
C ILE A 388 11.23 -8.19 0.53
N ASP A 389 12.47 -8.07 0.05
CA ASP A 389 13.69 -8.29 0.85
C ASP A 389 14.22 -7.06 1.58
#